data_AF-A0A432CDM9-F1
#
_entry.id   AF-A0A432CDM9-F1
#
_cell.length_a   1.000
_cell.length_b   1.000
_cell.length_c   1.000
_cell.angle_alpha   90.00
_cell.angle_beta   90.00
_cell.angle_gamma   90.00
#
_symmetry.space_group_name_H-M   'P 1'
#
loop_
_entity.id
_entity.type
_entity.pdbx_description
1 polymer ?
#
loop_
_entity_poly.entity_id
_entity_poly.type
_entity_poly.pdbx_seq_one_letter_code
_entity_poly.pdbx_strand_id
1 'polypeptide(L)'
;KTIGTMNEFTLLSRIVEHPDQYPIQKTMLTELLSDHESLIAELRKDIDISTDENHDAGTADLLTGIIQQHETIAWILRRYLG
;
A
#
# COMPACT_ATOMS: atom_id res chain seq x y z
N LYS A 1 -12.20 -1.34 17.01
CA LYS A 1 -11.27 -1.95 18.01
C LYS A 1 -9.89 -1.88 17.40
N THR A 2 -8.91 -1.32 18.10
CA THR A 2 -7.52 -1.28 17.63
C THR A 2 -6.92 -2.68 17.73
N ILE A 3 -6.30 -3.13 16.66
CA ILE A 3 -5.53 -4.38 16.63
C ILE A 3 -4.15 -4.15 17.26
N GLY A 4 -3.61 -5.16 17.93
CA GLY A 4 -2.37 -5.02 18.72
C GLY A 4 -1.44 -6.22 18.68
N THR A 5 -1.82 -7.28 17.96
CA THR A 5 -1.01 -8.50 17.84
C THR A 5 -0.56 -8.73 16.41
N MET A 6 0.61 -9.37 16.23
CA MET A 6 1.12 -9.72 14.89
C MET A 6 0.12 -10.58 14.10
N ASN A 7 -0.59 -11.49 14.78
CA ASN A 7 -1.61 -12.32 14.14
C ASN A 7 -2.77 -11.48 13.57
N GLU A 8 -3.24 -10.47 14.30
CA GLU A 8 -4.28 -9.56 13.80
C GLU A 8 -3.80 -8.73 12.60
N PHE A 9 -2.53 -8.32 12.60
CA PHE A 9 -1.95 -7.61 11.45
C PHE A 9 -1.87 -8.50 10.21
N THR A 10 -1.44 -9.75 10.35
CA THR A 10 -1.39 -10.71 9.23
C THR A 10 -2.80 -11.01 8.70
N LEU A 11 -3.79 -11.19 9.59
CA LEU A 11 -5.18 -11.48 9.21
C LEU A 11 -5.87 -10.31 8.49
N LEU A 12 -5.50 -9.08 8.81
CA LEU A 12 -6.09 -7.87 8.22
C LEU A 12 -5.22 -7.25 7.12
N SER A 13 -4.06 -7.85 6.82
CA SER A 13 -3.20 -7.41 5.74
C SER A 13 -3.93 -7.53 4.41
N ARG A 14 -3.84 -6.48 3.59
CA ARG A 14 -4.30 -6.49 2.20
C ARG A 14 -3.23 -7.03 1.24
N ILE A 15 -2.00 -7.21 1.72
CA ILE A 15 -0.85 -7.72 0.96
C ILE A 15 -0.60 -9.18 1.31
N VAL A 16 -0.34 -9.99 0.29
CA VAL A 16 -0.07 -11.42 0.43
C VAL A 16 1.42 -11.63 0.66
N GLU A 17 1.76 -12.41 1.69
CA GLU A 17 3.12 -12.83 1.93
C GLU A 17 3.45 -14.08 1.09
N HIS A 18 4.68 -14.14 0.59
CA HIS A 18 5.21 -15.30 -0.12
C HIS A 18 6.37 -15.93 0.69
N PRO A 19 6.09 -16.60 1.82
CA PRO A 19 7.12 -17.27 2.61
C PRO A 19 7.79 -18.38 1.80
N ASP A 20 9.08 -18.60 2.07
CA ASP A 20 9.93 -19.62 1.42
C ASP A 20 10.10 -19.47 -0.11
N GLN A 21 9.68 -18.34 -0.69
CA GLN A 21 9.95 -17.98 -2.07
C GLN A 21 11.02 -16.90 -2.11
N TYR A 22 12.09 -17.16 -2.87
CA TYR A 22 13.19 -16.22 -3.06
C TYR A 22 13.35 -15.92 -4.54
N PRO A 23 12.54 -15.00 -5.09
CA PRO A 23 12.63 -14.62 -6.48
C PRO A 23 13.98 -14.00 -6.81
N ILE A 24 14.34 -13.99 -8.09
CA ILE A 24 15.49 -13.21 -8.56
C ILE A 24 15.22 -11.72 -8.39
N GLN A 25 16.28 -10.90 -8.31
CA GLN A 25 16.19 -9.46 -8.02
C GLN A 25 15.12 -8.73 -8.86
N LYS A 26 15.05 -9.00 -10.17
CA LYS A 26 14.06 -8.36 -11.05
C LYS A 26 12.62 -8.73 -10.70
N THR A 27 12.38 -9.98 -10.33
CA THR A 27 11.05 -10.46 -9.91
C THR A 27 10.67 -9.86 -8.56
N MET A 28 11.59 -9.81 -7.58
CA MET A 28 11.34 -9.15 -6.29
C MET A 28 10.95 -7.67 -6.45
N LEU A 29 11.63 -6.95 -7.35
CA LEU A 29 11.30 -5.54 -7.64
C LEU A 29 9.94 -5.38 -8.32
N THR A 30 9.53 -6.37 -9.13
CA THR A 30 8.24 -6.36 -9.82
C THR A 30 7.09 -6.64 -8.84
N GLU A 31 7.28 -7.59 -7.94
CA GLU A 31 6.35 -7.88 -6.84
C GLU A 31 6.20 -6.66 -5.93
N LEU A 32 7.31 -6.05 -5.51
CA LEU A 32 7.30 -4.83 -4.69
C LEU A 32 6.57 -3.66 -5.37
N LEU A 33 6.74 -3.50 -6.70
CA LEU A 33 6.00 -2.50 -7.46
C LEU A 33 4.48 -2.78 -7.43
N SER A 34 4.09 -4.04 -7.65
CA SER A 34 2.70 -4.48 -7.62
C SER A 34 2.05 -4.22 -6.26
N ASP A 35 2.77 -4.45 -5.17
CA ASP A 35 2.29 -4.20 -3.81
C ASP A 35 2.03 -2.71 -3.57
N HIS A 36 2.96 -1.85 -4.00
CA HIS A 36 2.78 -0.40 -3.92
C HIS A 36 1.58 0.09 -4.74
N GLU A 37 1.38 -0.44 -5.95
CA GLU A 37 0.23 -0.10 -6.80
C GLU A 37 -1.10 -0.56 -6.18
N SER A 38 -1.11 -1.74 -5.55
CA SER A 38 -2.27 -2.26 -4.82
C SER A 38 -2.61 -1.38 -3.63
N LEU A 39 -1.61 -0.97 -2.83
CA LEU A 39 -1.81 -0.04 -1.72
C LEU A 39 -2.34 1.33 -2.18
N ILE A 40 -1.81 1.87 -3.28
CA ILE A 40 -2.30 3.15 -3.84
C ILE A 40 -3.78 3.04 -4.22
N ALA A 41 -4.18 1.96 -4.90
CA ALA A 41 -5.57 1.76 -5.30
C ALA A 41 -6.52 1.68 -4.10
N GLU A 42 -6.10 1.02 -3.02
CA GLU A 42 -6.89 0.91 -1.79
C GLU A 42 -6.94 2.23 -1.01
N LEU A 43 -5.81 2.93 -0.88
CA LEU A 43 -5.76 4.22 -0.20
C LEU A 43 -6.63 5.27 -0.90
N ARG A 44 -6.73 5.24 -2.24
CA ARG A 44 -7.64 6.14 -2.97
C ARG A 44 -9.10 5.91 -2.57
N LYS A 45 -9.53 4.65 -2.43
CA LYS A 45 -10.87 4.31 -1.93
C LYS A 45 -11.06 4.81 -0.50
N ASP A 46 -10.06 4.61 0.36
CA ASP A 46 -10.12 5.05 1.76
C ASP A 46 -10.17 6.60 1.89
N ILE A 47 -9.56 7.34 0.96
CA ILE A 47 -9.67 8.80 0.85
C ILE A 47 -11.08 9.20 0.43
N ASP A 48 -11.64 8.56 -0.60
CA ASP A 48 -12.99 8.85 -1.08
C ASP A 48 -14.00 8.63 0.06
N ILE A 49 -13.91 7.51 0.79
CA ILE A 49 -14.76 7.23 1.96
C ILE A 49 -14.55 8.28 3.06
N SER A 50 -13.30 8.64 3.35
CA SER A 50 -13.00 9.63 4.41
C SER A 50 -13.55 11.02 4.06
N THR A 51 -13.52 11.39 2.79
CA THR A 51 -13.96 12.71 2.30
C THR A 51 -15.48 12.77 2.16
N ASP A 52 -16.08 11.79 1.48
CA ASP A 52 -17.47 11.84 1.04
C ASP A 52 -18.44 11.27 2.08
N GLU A 53 -18.07 10.17 2.75
CA GLU A 53 -18.95 9.53 3.73
C GLU A 53 -18.71 10.13 5.13
N ASN A 54 -17.45 10.17 5.56
CA ASN A 54 -17.09 10.57 6.92
C ASN A 54 -16.91 12.09 7.08
N HIS A 55 -16.78 12.84 5.97
CA HIS A 55 -16.52 14.27 5.97
C HIS A 55 -15.30 14.66 6.83
N ASP A 56 -14.32 13.76 6.93
CA ASP A 56 -13.09 13.93 7.71
C ASP A 56 -11.93 14.33 6.81
N ALA A 57 -11.83 15.63 6.58
CA ALA A 57 -10.76 16.21 5.78
C ALA A 57 -9.36 15.96 6.36
N GLY A 58 -9.23 15.78 7.69
CA GLY A 58 -7.94 15.53 8.33
C GLY A 58 -7.42 14.13 8.02
N THR A 59 -8.30 13.13 8.12
CA THR A 59 -7.95 11.76 7.73
C THR A 59 -7.69 11.66 6.22
N ALA A 60 -8.49 12.32 5.39
CA ALA A 60 -8.27 12.35 3.94
C ALA A 60 -6.91 12.97 3.55
N ASP A 61 -6.52 14.08 4.18
CA ASP A 61 -5.21 14.72 3.94
C ASP A 61 -4.03 13.83 4.37
N LEU A 62 -4.15 13.18 5.54
CA LEU A 62 -3.16 12.20 6.01
C LEU A 62 -2.97 11.06 4.99
N LEU A 63 -4.07 10.47 4.54
CA LEU A 63 -4.04 9.38 3.56
C LEU A 63 -3.48 9.86 2.21
N THR A 64 -3.79 11.09 1.79
CA THR A 64 -3.22 11.71 0.59
C THR A 64 -1.69 11.82 0.68
N GLY A 65 -1.16 12.26 1.82
CA GLY A 65 0.29 12.31 2.05
C GLY A 65 0.97 10.93 2.02
N ILE A 66 0.27 9.88 2.45
CA ILE A 66 0.76 8.49 2.37
C ILE A 66 0.79 8.00 0.92
N ILE A 67 -0.26 8.29 0.12
CA ILE A 67 -0.28 7.94 -1.31
C ILE A 67 0.90 8.53 -2.06
N GLN A 68 1.21 9.81 -1.83
CA GLN A 68 2.32 10.49 -2.52
C GLN A 68 3.66 9.77 -2.31
N GLN A 69 3.89 9.22 -1.11
CA GLN A 69 5.09 8.44 -0.80
C GLN A 69 5.11 7.13 -1.60
N HIS A 70 4.00 6.39 -1.61
CA HIS A 70 3.90 5.15 -2.39
C HIS A 70 4.04 5.38 -3.90
N GLU A 71 3.44 6.45 -4.44
CA GLU A 71 3.57 6.81 -5.86
C GLU A 71 5.01 7.15 -6.22
N THR A 72 5.73 7.85 -5.34
CA THR A 72 7.16 8.16 -5.51
C THR A 72 7.99 6.88 -5.57
N ILE A 73 7.77 5.94 -4.66
CA ILE A 73 8.49 4.66 -4.63
C ILE A 73 8.16 3.83 -5.87
N ALA A 74 6.87 3.71 -6.22
CA ALA A 74 6.43 3.00 -7.42
C ALA A 74 7.08 3.60 -8.69
N TRP A 75 7.18 4.93 -8.79
CA TRP A 75 7.87 5.59 -9.90
C TRP A 75 9.36 5.24 -9.97
N ILE A 76 10.07 5.23 -8.82
CA ILE A 76 11.46 4.80 -8.75
C ILE A 76 11.59 3.34 -9.22
N LEU A 77 10.76 2.44 -8.72
CA LEU A 77 10.79 1.02 -9.08
C LEU A 77 10.53 0.79 -10.57
N ARG A 78 9.55 1.49 -11.17
CA ARG A 78 9.31 1.45 -12.63
C ARG A 78 10.54 1.87 -13.43
N ARG A 79 11.24 2.93 -12.98
CA ARG A 79 12.48 3.38 -13.63
C ARG A 79 13.61 2.35 -13.53
N TYR A 80 13.71 1.64 -12.41
CA TYR A 80 14.69 0.55 -12.24
C TYR A 80 14.36 -0.69 -13.07
N LEU A 81 13.08 -0.96 -13.34
CA LEU A 81 12.63 -2.13 -14.08
C LEU A 81 12.73 -2.00 -15.61
N GLY A 82 12.83 -0.76 -16.12
CA GLY A 82 13.38 -0.40 -17.44
C GLY A 82 12.81 -1.13 -18.65
#